data_AF-A0A5C5W3U8-F1
#
_entry.id   AF-A0A5C5W3U8-F1
#
_cell.length_a   1.000
_cell.length_b   1.000
_cell.length_c   1.000
_cell.angle_alpha   90.00
_cell.angle_beta   90.00
_cell.angle_gamma   90.00
#
_symmetry.space_group_name_H-M   'P 1'
#
loop_
_entity.id
_entity.type
_entity.pdbx_description
1 polymer ?
#
loop_
_entity_poly.entity_id
_entity_poly.type
_entity_poly.pdbx_seq_one_letter_code
_entity_poly.pdbx_strand_id
1 'polypeptide(L)'
;MFHQIVRGLPVMVLVLAAPAIAQNSADEPPPPPRDPGAGFFWPSERLLSNLLDRWSDEIGREYGFDEDQIEQTKTALKKHFPQWAESHREDIQDLLMQYFEVLSAGHPPTPGEVAKWASRVLPIANEFGDVFEKTAGDMREYMTDEQRETLEGHLVAFRVGMNFFNNRLHTWVEGGYDPETEWPFSERFEEAQQRKDAEMQHAVEEANAQAAAQRAAEEAAAAGEAAGATTRAAPAAPARSARPASAASRPADEWAIYVEAFIRRYDLNEEQQNKARGALRDAQEQRDKYLADKMPKIKRIEKLLNNAETPEQRESAKSELERINAPVERYYATLKDRLEDLPTRRQRREAAQRHPTTQGAAVQAERQP
;
A
#
# COMPACT_ATOMS: atom_id res chain seq x y z
N MET A 1 0.98 0.66 1.59
CA MET A 1 -0.06 -0.27 1.09
C MET A 1 0.52 -1.63 0.72
N PHE A 2 1.77 -1.69 0.24
CA PHE A 2 2.52 -2.96 0.08
C PHE A 2 2.59 -3.78 1.39
N HIS A 3 2.70 -3.14 2.57
CA HIS A 3 2.50 -3.82 3.87
C HIS A 3 1.12 -4.49 4.02
N GLN A 4 0.06 -4.01 3.36
CA GLN A 4 -1.26 -4.66 3.36
C GLN A 4 -1.41 -5.72 2.26
N ILE A 5 -0.71 -5.58 1.13
CA ILE A 5 -0.69 -6.61 0.06
C ILE A 5 0.21 -7.78 0.47
N VAL A 6 1.35 -7.53 1.12
CA VAL A 6 2.27 -8.56 1.63
C VAL A 6 1.77 -9.19 2.92
N ARG A 7 1.22 -8.43 3.89
CA ARG A 7 0.43 -9.03 5.00
C ARG A 7 -0.82 -9.72 4.50
N GLY A 8 -1.32 -9.29 3.34
CA GLY A 8 -2.48 -9.83 2.67
C GLY A 8 -2.19 -11.09 1.89
N LEU A 9 -0.96 -11.37 1.42
CA LEU A 9 -0.69 -12.50 0.52
C LEU A 9 -1.02 -13.89 1.12
N PRO A 10 -0.76 -14.19 2.40
CA PRO A 10 -1.29 -15.41 3.02
C PRO A 10 -2.81 -15.35 3.29
N VAL A 11 -3.40 -14.16 3.30
CA VAL A 11 -4.85 -13.93 3.38
C VAL A 11 -5.49 -13.81 1.97
N MET A 12 -4.72 -13.70 0.88
CA MET A 12 -5.23 -13.35 -0.46
C MET A 12 -5.77 -14.57 -1.18
N VAL A 13 -5.37 -15.76 -0.72
CA VAL A 13 -6.07 -17.03 -1.00
C VAL A 13 -7.33 -17.20 -0.12
N LEU A 14 -7.56 -16.33 0.88
CA LEU A 14 -8.58 -16.49 1.93
C LEU A 14 -9.54 -15.31 2.19
N VAL A 15 -9.43 -14.16 1.50
CA VAL A 15 -10.46 -13.09 1.57
C VAL A 15 -11.48 -13.22 0.43
N LEU A 16 -12.36 -14.21 0.55
CA LEU A 16 -13.71 -14.16 -0.05
C LEU A 16 -14.78 -14.12 1.06
N ALA A 17 -14.56 -13.30 2.09
CA ALA A 17 -15.59 -12.92 3.05
C ALA A 17 -15.92 -11.43 2.91
N ALA A 18 -16.37 -11.02 1.71
CA ALA A 18 -17.14 -9.78 1.60
C ALA A 18 -18.62 -10.15 1.80
N PRO A 19 -19.34 -9.60 2.79
CA PRO A 19 -20.79 -9.66 2.77
C PRO A 19 -21.24 -8.89 1.53
N ALA A 20 -21.76 -9.61 0.53
CA ALA A 20 -22.38 -9.02 -0.64
C ALA A 20 -23.61 -8.23 -0.19
N ILE A 21 -23.43 -6.95 0.09
CA ILE A 21 -24.54 -6.00 0.20
C ILE A 21 -25.00 -5.77 -1.23
N ALA A 22 -26.01 -6.53 -1.65
CA ALA A 22 -26.70 -6.37 -2.92
C ALA A 22 -27.32 -4.96 -2.97
N GLN A 23 -26.66 -4.03 -3.67
CA GLN A 23 -27.30 -2.81 -4.12
C GLN A 23 -28.09 -3.17 -5.38
N ASN A 24 -29.42 -3.18 -5.24
CA ASN A 24 -30.39 -3.37 -6.33
C ASN A 24 -30.24 -2.24 -7.36
N SER A 25 -29.48 -2.49 -8.42
CA SER A 25 -29.53 -1.67 -9.65
C SER A 25 -30.58 -2.29 -10.57
N ALA A 26 -31.70 -1.60 -10.78
CA ALA A 26 -32.87 -2.12 -11.49
C ALA A 26 -32.67 -2.32 -13.02
N ASP A 27 -31.49 -2.02 -13.55
CA ASP A 27 -31.20 -2.03 -15.00
C ASP A 27 -30.13 -3.06 -15.42
N GLU A 28 -29.68 -3.96 -14.54
CA GLU A 28 -28.76 -5.02 -14.96
C GLU A 28 -29.48 -6.18 -15.68
N PRO A 29 -28.99 -6.64 -16.84
CA PRO A 29 -29.53 -7.82 -17.51
C PRO A 29 -29.48 -9.05 -16.57
N PRO A 30 -30.44 -9.99 -16.70
CA PRO A 30 -30.51 -11.15 -15.82
C PRO A 30 -29.19 -11.91 -15.83
N PRO A 31 -28.73 -12.41 -14.66
CA PRO A 31 -27.47 -13.12 -14.59
C PRO A 31 -27.53 -14.36 -15.48
N PRO A 32 -26.43 -14.69 -16.18
CA PRO A 32 -26.36 -15.92 -16.96
C PRO A 32 -26.63 -17.13 -16.07
N PRO A 33 -27.16 -18.24 -16.64
CA PRO A 33 -27.39 -19.48 -15.89
C PRO A 33 -26.11 -19.91 -15.17
N ARG A 34 -26.24 -20.31 -13.90
CA ARG A 34 -25.11 -20.76 -13.08
C ARG A 34 -24.49 -22.00 -13.71
N ASP A 35 -23.17 -21.98 -13.87
CA ASP A 35 -22.40 -23.16 -14.25
C ASP A 35 -22.58 -24.23 -13.15
N PRO A 36 -23.15 -25.42 -13.46
CA PRO A 36 -23.32 -26.50 -12.49
C PRO A 36 -21.98 -27.03 -11.93
N GLY A 37 -20.84 -26.68 -12.54
CA GLY A 37 -19.49 -26.97 -12.01
C GLY A 37 -18.93 -25.92 -11.05
N ALA A 38 -19.56 -24.75 -10.90
CA ALA A 38 -19.13 -23.73 -9.94
C ALA A 38 -19.54 -24.14 -8.52
N GLY A 39 -18.67 -24.90 -7.86
CA GLY A 39 -18.77 -25.20 -6.43
C GLY A 39 -18.92 -23.92 -5.60
N PHE A 40 -19.51 -24.03 -4.41
CA PHE A 40 -19.90 -22.92 -3.54
C PHE A 40 -18.80 -21.88 -3.24
N PHE A 41 -17.52 -22.24 -3.41
CA PHE A 41 -16.37 -21.39 -3.07
C PHE A 41 -15.57 -20.86 -4.27
N TRP A 42 -15.78 -21.34 -5.50
CA TRP A 42 -14.99 -20.86 -6.63
C TRP A 42 -15.64 -19.62 -7.25
N PRO A 43 -14.90 -18.51 -7.45
CA PRO A 43 -15.45 -17.36 -8.13
C PRO A 43 -15.86 -17.73 -9.56
N SER A 44 -17.04 -17.29 -9.99
CA SER A 44 -17.41 -17.41 -11.40
C SER A 44 -16.42 -16.63 -12.27
N GLU A 45 -16.31 -16.98 -13.55
CA GLU A 45 -15.45 -16.24 -14.51
C GLU A 45 -15.75 -14.73 -14.49
N ARG A 46 -17.03 -14.35 -14.38
CA ARG A 46 -17.46 -12.96 -14.23
C ARG A 46 -16.95 -12.33 -12.93
N LEU A 47 -17.02 -13.03 -11.80
CA LEU A 47 -16.52 -12.52 -10.52
C LEU A 47 -14.99 -12.37 -10.56
N LEU A 48 -14.27 -13.35 -11.11
CA LEU A 48 -12.83 -13.28 -11.28
C LEU A 48 -12.44 -12.10 -12.19
N SER A 49 -13.12 -11.93 -13.33
CA SER A 49 -12.90 -10.78 -14.22
C SER A 49 -13.09 -9.45 -13.48
N ASN A 50 -14.17 -9.30 -12.71
CA ASN A 50 -14.43 -8.09 -11.94
C ASN A 50 -13.39 -7.84 -10.83
N LEU A 51 -12.88 -8.91 -10.21
CA LEU A 51 -11.80 -8.82 -9.23
C LEU A 51 -10.51 -8.30 -9.87
N LEU A 52 -10.16 -8.84 -11.05
CA LEU A 52 -8.98 -8.40 -11.81
C LEU A 52 -9.13 -6.94 -12.25
N ASP A 53 -10.32 -6.51 -12.69
CA ASP A 53 -10.58 -5.12 -13.04
C ASP A 53 -10.34 -4.18 -11.84
N ARG A 54 -10.87 -4.54 -10.67
CA ARG A 54 -10.64 -3.79 -9.44
C ARG A 54 -9.16 -3.76 -9.05
N TRP A 55 -8.43 -4.86 -9.21
CA TRP A 55 -7.00 -4.91 -8.96
C TRP A 55 -6.23 -4.01 -9.91
N SER A 56 -6.58 -3.99 -11.20
CA SER A 56 -5.98 -3.05 -12.16
C SER A 56 -6.22 -1.60 -11.78
N ASP A 57 -7.41 -1.24 -11.31
CA ASP A 57 -7.70 0.13 -10.87
C ASP A 57 -6.90 0.51 -9.60
N GLU A 58 -6.62 -0.45 -8.73
CA GLU A 58 -5.78 -0.24 -7.55
C GLU A 58 -4.30 -0.09 -7.90
N ILE A 59 -3.79 -0.96 -8.78
CA ILE A 59 -2.46 -0.84 -9.37
C ILE A 59 -2.34 0.53 -10.06
N GLY A 60 -3.30 0.89 -10.92
CA GLY A 60 -3.27 2.16 -11.64
C GLY A 60 -3.21 3.37 -10.72
N ARG A 61 -3.90 3.34 -9.57
CA ARG A 61 -3.80 4.41 -8.56
C ARG A 61 -2.43 4.46 -7.88
N GLU A 62 -1.83 3.32 -7.58
CA GLU A 62 -0.51 3.26 -6.93
C GLU A 62 0.61 3.77 -7.85
N TYR A 63 0.57 3.40 -9.13
CA TYR A 63 1.59 3.78 -10.12
C TYR A 63 1.28 5.06 -10.90
N GLY A 64 0.13 5.70 -10.64
CA GLY A 64 -0.31 6.89 -11.38
C GLY A 64 -0.54 6.61 -12.87
N PHE A 65 -1.17 5.47 -13.20
CA PHE A 65 -1.50 5.12 -14.57
C PHE A 65 -2.57 6.03 -15.15
N ASP A 66 -2.43 6.33 -16.44
CA ASP A 66 -3.52 6.87 -17.25
C ASP A 66 -4.55 5.78 -17.62
N GLU A 67 -5.62 6.17 -18.31
CA GLU A 67 -6.71 5.27 -18.69
C GLU A 67 -6.24 4.14 -19.63
N ASP A 68 -5.35 4.44 -20.58
CA ASP A 68 -4.83 3.46 -21.54
C ASP A 68 -3.92 2.44 -20.84
N GLN A 69 -3.10 2.89 -19.89
CA GLN A 69 -2.25 2.02 -19.07
C GLN A 69 -3.09 1.11 -18.15
N ILE A 70 -4.20 1.60 -17.59
CA ILE A 70 -5.13 0.79 -16.80
C ILE A 70 -5.75 -0.32 -17.65
N GLU A 71 -6.24 -0.02 -18.85
CA GLU A 71 -6.82 -1.04 -19.75
C GLU A 71 -5.78 -2.07 -20.21
N GLN A 72 -4.53 -1.65 -20.44
CA GLN A 72 -3.43 -2.57 -20.72
C GLN A 72 -3.09 -3.45 -19.51
N THR A 73 -3.17 -2.90 -18.29
CA THR A 73 -3.00 -3.67 -17.04
C THR A 73 -4.09 -4.72 -16.87
N LYS A 74 -5.35 -4.36 -17.14
CA LYS A 74 -6.49 -5.30 -17.14
C LYS A 74 -6.24 -6.44 -18.12
N THR A 75 -5.81 -6.09 -19.33
CA THR A 75 -5.49 -7.07 -20.38
C THR A 75 -4.38 -8.01 -19.94
N ALA A 76 -3.29 -7.48 -19.37
CA ALA A 76 -2.17 -8.27 -18.86
C ALA A 76 -2.60 -9.25 -17.76
N LEU A 77 -3.38 -8.79 -16.76
CA LEU A 77 -3.88 -9.66 -15.69
C LEU A 77 -4.83 -10.74 -16.23
N LYS A 78 -5.77 -10.38 -17.10
CA LYS A 78 -6.76 -11.30 -17.69
C LYS A 78 -6.12 -12.32 -18.64
N LYS A 79 -4.95 -12.02 -19.20
CA LYS A 79 -4.20 -12.94 -20.06
C LYS A 79 -3.62 -14.13 -19.29
N HIS A 80 -3.06 -13.91 -18.10
CA HIS A 80 -2.33 -14.97 -17.38
C HIS A 80 -3.11 -15.58 -16.23
N PHE A 81 -3.85 -14.77 -15.46
CA PHE A 81 -4.42 -15.20 -14.19
C PHE A 81 -5.57 -16.21 -14.33
N PRO A 82 -6.56 -16.03 -15.23
CA PRO A 82 -7.67 -16.97 -15.36
C PRO A 82 -7.21 -18.37 -15.78
N GLN A 83 -6.22 -18.45 -16.67
CA GLN A 83 -5.67 -19.73 -17.11
C GLN A 83 -5.01 -20.49 -15.96
N TRP A 84 -4.19 -19.81 -15.16
CA TRP A 84 -3.56 -20.39 -13.97
C TRP A 84 -4.59 -20.78 -12.91
N ALA A 85 -5.58 -19.93 -12.66
CA ALA A 85 -6.62 -20.22 -11.67
C ALA A 85 -7.41 -21.47 -12.06
N GLU A 86 -7.80 -21.59 -13.34
CA GLU A 86 -8.55 -22.75 -13.83
C GLU A 86 -7.70 -24.03 -13.80
N SER A 87 -6.40 -23.96 -14.11
CA SER A 87 -5.52 -25.15 -14.07
C SER A 87 -5.31 -25.73 -12.67
N HIS A 88 -5.47 -24.90 -11.63
CA HIS A 88 -5.31 -25.30 -10.22
C HIS A 88 -6.62 -25.31 -9.44
N ARG A 89 -7.76 -25.12 -10.11
CA ARG A 89 -9.06 -24.94 -9.49
C ARG A 89 -9.43 -26.07 -8.52
N GLU A 90 -9.31 -27.32 -8.97
CA GLU A 90 -9.69 -28.47 -8.16
C GLU A 90 -8.84 -28.56 -6.88
N ASP A 91 -7.53 -28.38 -7.00
CA ASP A 91 -6.62 -28.43 -5.85
C ASP A 91 -6.85 -27.26 -4.89
N ILE A 92 -6.99 -26.04 -5.39
CA ILE A 92 -7.25 -24.85 -4.56
C ILE A 92 -8.58 -25.02 -3.82
N GLN A 93 -9.64 -25.47 -4.52
CA GLN A 93 -10.95 -25.65 -3.91
C GLN A 93 -10.93 -26.71 -2.80
N ASP A 94 -10.27 -27.85 -3.04
CA ASP A 94 -10.16 -28.91 -2.06
C ASP A 94 -9.30 -28.50 -0.85
N LEU A 95 -8.17 -27.82 -1.07
CA LEU A 95 -7.32 -27.29 -0.01
C LEU A 95 -8.07 -26.25 0.85
N LEU A 96 -8.82 -25.34 0.23
CA LEU A 96 -9.64 -24.37 0.95
C LEU A 96 -10.71 -25.04 1.79
N MET A 97 -11.38 -26.08 1.26
CA MET A 97 -12.37 -26.83 2.02
C MET A 97 -11.74 -27.48 3.25
N GLN A 98 -10.63 -28.18 3.10
CA GLN A 98 -9.92 -28.82 4.21
C GLN A 98 -9.46 -27.79 5.26
N TYR A 99 -8.96 -26.64 4.81
CA TYR A 99 -8.59 -25.55 5.70
C TYR A 99 -9.79 -25.02 6.50
N PHE A 100 -10.93 -24.78 5.85
CA PHE A 100 -12.15 -24.32 6.53
C PHE A 100 -12.71 -25.35 7.51
N GLU A 101 -12.67 -26.63 7.17
CA GLU A 101 -13.07 -27.71 8.07
C GLU A 101 -12.24 -27.66 9.36
N VAL A 102 -10.91 -27.57 9.25
CA VAL A 102 -10.02 -27.46 10.42
C VAL A 102 -10.25 -26.16 11.20
N LEU A 103 -10.40 -25.04 10.51
CA LEU A 103 -10.70 -23.75 11.15
C LEU A 103 -12.02 -23.81 11.94
N SER A 104 -13.04 -24.45 11.37
CA SER A 104 -14.35 -24.61 12.01
C SER A 104 -14.35 -25.59 13.18
N ALA A 105 -13.47 -26.59 13.15
CA ALA A 105 -13.28 -27.55 14.25
C ALA A 105 -12.57 -26.94 15.47
N GLY A 106 -11.85 -25.83 15.28
CA GLY A 106 -11.24 -25.04 16.36
C GLY A 106 -9.98 -25.65 16.98
N HIS A 107 -9.53 -26.82 16.51
CA HIS A 107 -8.24 -27.41 16.89
C HIS A 107 -7.22 -27.23 15.77
N PRO A 108 -5.93 -27.03 16.09
CA PRO A 108 -4.90 -26.94 15.06
C PRO A 108 -4.82 -28.26 14.26
N PRO A 109 -4.45 -28.21 12.96
CA PRO A 109 -4.13 -29.40 12.20
C PRO A 109 -2.87 -30.06 12.75
N THR A 110 -2.71 -31.36 12.51
CA THR A 110 -1.48 -32.08 12.84
C THR A 110 -0.36 -31.70 11.87
N PRO A 111 0.92 -31.81 12.27
CA PRO A 111 2.04 -31.56 11.36
C PRO A 111 2.00 -32.42 10.09
N GLY A 112 1.50 -33.66 10.18
CA GLY A 112 1.35 -34.53 9.02
C GLY A 112 0.25 -34.10 8.04
N GLU A 113 -0.83 -33.48 8.53
CA GLU A 113 -1.86 -32.88 7.66
C GLU A 113 -1.32 -31.64 6.95
N VAL A 114 -0.64 -30.76 7.69
CA VAL A 114 -0.02 -29.56 7.11
C VAL A 114 1.07 -29.93 6.09
N ALA A 115 1.85 -30.98 6.34
CA ALA A 115 2.84 -31.48 5.38
C ALA A 115 2.20 -31.91 4.05
N LYS A 116 1.06 -32.61 4.11
CA LYS A 116 0.30 -33.00 2.91
C LYS A 116 -0.23 -31.78 2.17
N TRP A 117 -0.80 -30.81 2.88
CA TRP A 117 -1.28 -29.57 2.27
C TRP A 117 -0.14 -28.80 1.61
N ALA A 118 0.97 -28.60 2.33
CA ALA A 118 2.13 -27.89 1.83
C ALA A 118 2.72 -28.54 0.56
N SER A 119 2.74 -29.88 0.50
CA SER A 119 3.23 -30.61 -0.68
C SER A 119 2.39 -30.34 -1.95
N ARG A 120 1.10 -30.04 -1.78
CA ARG A 120 0.17 -29.69 -2.87
C ARG A 120 0.23 -28.21 -3.21
N VAL A 121 0.37 -27.34 -2.20
CA VAL A 121 0.44 -25.88 -2.39
C VAL A 121 1.75 -25.46 -3.06
N LEU A 122 2.87 -26.14 -2.76
CA LEU A 122 4.19 -25.76 -3.26
C LEU A 122 4.28 -25.62 -4.79
N PRO A 123 3.84 -26.58 -5.63
CA PRO A 123 3.84 -26.40 -7.08
C PRO A 123 2.94 -25.24 -7.53
N ILE A 124 1.76 -25.07 -6.92
CA ILE A 124 0.82 -23.99 -7.23
C ILE A 124 1.46 -22.62 -6.95
N ALA A 125 2.16 -22.49 -5.83
CA ALA A 125 2.85 -21.27 -5.40
C ALA A 125 4.00 -20.89 -6.35
N ASN A 126 4.77 -21.88 -6.81
CA ASN A 126 5.86 -21.65 -7.77
C ASN A 126 5.31 -21.14 -9.11
N GLU A 127 4.27 -21.78 -9.64
CA GLU A 127 3.63 -21.34 -10.89
C GLU A 127 2.97 -19.97 -10.76
N PHE A 128 2.41 -19.66 -9.58
CA PHE A 128 1.88 -18.32 -9.29
C PHE A 128 2.97 -17.24 -9.37
N GLY A 129 4.16 -17.52 -8.86
CA GLY A 129 5.33 -16.66 -9.02
C GLY A 129 5.62 -16.33 -10.48
N ASP A 130 5.60 -17.34 -11.35
CA ASP A 130 5.81 -17.17 -12.79
C ASP A 130 4.71 -16.31 -13.45
N VAL A 131 3.45 -16.51 -13.05
CA VAL A 131 2.31 -15.69 -13.54
C VAL A 131 2.51 -14.22 -13.18
N PHE A 132 2.97 -13.95 -11.96
CA PHE A 132 3.25 -12.59 -11.50
C PHE A 132 4.40 -11.95 -12.29
N GLU A 133 5.51 -12.66 -12.47
CA GLU A 133 6.66 -12.15 -13.23
C GLU A 133 6.32 -11.88 -14.70
N LYS A 134 5.55 -12.77 -15.34
CA LYS A 134 5.07 -12.57 -16.73
C LYS A 134 4.16 -11.36 -16.83
N THR A 135 3.23 -11.20 -15.89
CA THR A 135 2.34 -10.04 -15.87
C THR A 135 3.13 -8.75 -15.71
N ALA A 136 4.08 -8.71 -14.78
CA ALA A 136 4.95 -7.55 -14.60
C ALA A 136 5.83 -7.28 -15.85
N GLY A 137 6.27 -8.33 -16.55
CA GLY A 137 6.91 -8.24 -17.87
C GLY A 137 6.04 -7.49 -18.89
N ASP A 138 4.79 -7.94 -19.06
CA ASP A 138 3.82 -7.29 -19.96
C ASP A 138 3.55 -5.82 -19.54
N MET A 139 3.50 -5.54 -18.23
CA MET A 139 3.29 -4.18 -17.71
C MET A 139 4.42 -3.22 -18.07
N ARG A 140 5.68 -3.67 -18.04
CA ARG A 140 6.84 -2.83 -18.33
C ARG A 140 6.77 -2.20 -19.72
N GLU A 141 6.14 -2.85 -20.69
CA GLU A 141 6.13 -2.38 -22.09
C GLU A 141 5.51 -0.98 -22.25
N TYR A 142 4.53 -0.63 -21.43
CA TYR A 142 3.80 0.65 -21.51
C TYR A 142 4.02 1.58 -20.31
N MET A 143 4.79 1.16 -19.30
CA MET A 143 5.12 1.99 -18.15
C MET A 143 6.23 3.00 -18.48
N THR A 144 6.18 4.17 -17.84
CA THR A 144 7.29 5.14 -17.86
C THR A 144 8.48 4.61 -17.06
N ASP A 145 9.65 5.22 -17.23
CA ASP A 145 10.86 4.79 -16.50
C ASP A 145 10.71 4.92 -14.97
N GLU A 146 10.04 5.96 -14.49
CA GLU A 146 9.74 6.15 -13.06
C GLU A 146 8.77 5.08 -12.53
N GLN A 147 7.75 4.75 -13.31
CA GLN A 147 6.80 3.69 -12.97
C GLN A 147 7.51 2.32 -12.94
N ARG A 148 8.37 2.04 -13.93
CA ARG A 148 9.17 0.81 -14.00
C ARG A 148 10.09 0.68 -12.80
N GLU A 149 10.76 1.76 -12.39
CA GLU A 149 11.58 1.75 -11.17
C GLU A 149 10.77 1.35 -9.93
N THR A 150 9.56 1.91 -9.79
CA THR A 150 8.65 1.55 -8.70
C THR A 150 8.25 0.07 -8.77
N LEU A 151 7.95 -0.43 -9.98
CA LEU A 151 7.59 -1.84 -10.20
C LEU A 151 8.74 -2.78 -9.84
N GLU A 152 9.98 -2.43 -10.19
CA GLU A 152 11.15 -3.23 -9.83
C GLU A 152 11.32 -3.33 -8.32
N GLY A 153 11.14 -2.22 -7.58
CA GLY A 153 11.16 -2.24 -6.12
C GLY A 153 10.09 -3.19 -5.55
N HIS A 154 8.88 -3.16 -6.12
CA HIS A 154 7.82 -4.10 -5.74
C HIS A 154 8.13 -5.55 -6.11
N LEU A 155 8.76 -5.81 -7.25
CA LEU A 155 9.18 -7.16 -7.64
C LEU A 155 10.26 -7.72 -6.74
N VAL A 156 11.22 -6.89 -6.30
CA VAL A 156 12.21 -7.29 -5.30
C VAL A 156 11.51 -7.71 -4.00
N ALA A 157 10.60 -6.89 -3.49
CA ALA A 157 9.86 -7.20 -2.28
C ALA A 157 8.99 -8.47 -2.43
N PHE A 158 8.34 -8.64 -3.59
CA PHE A 158 7.57 -9.85 -3.91
C PHE A 158 8.45 -11.10 -3.92
N ARG A 159 9.62 -11.07 -4.58
CA ARG A 159 10.56 -12.20 -4.62
C ARG A 159 11.04 -12.59 -3.23
N VAL A 160 11.36 -11.61 -2.38
CA VAL A 160 11.71 -11.88 -0.97
C VAL A 160 10.54 -12.57 -0.28
N GLY A 161 9.33 -12.02 -0.37
CA GLY A 161 8.13 -12.64 0.22
C GLY A 161 7.88 -14.08 -0.26
N MET A 162 7.98 -14.32 -1.57
CA MET A 162 7.84 -15.65 -2.17
C MET A 162 8.92 -16.62 -1.69
N ASN A 163 10.17 -16.16 -1.50
CA ASN A 163 11.23 -16.99 -0.93
C ASN A 163 10.92 -17.40 0.52
N PHE A 164 10.45 -16.47 1.36
CA PHE A 164 10.00 -16.79 2.72
C PHE A 164 8.84 -17.80 2.70
N PHE A 165 7.85 -17.59 1.83
CA PHE A 165 6.71 -18.49 1.68
C PHE A 165 7.12 -19.89 1.21
N ASN A 166 7.98 -19.99 0.19
CA ASN A 166 8.45 -21.27 -0.33
C ASN A 166 9.32 -22.02 0.69
N ASN A 167 10.26 -21.34 1.35
CA ASN A 167 11.05 -21.93 2.44
C ASN A 167 10.15 -22.47 3.56
N ARG A 168 9.05 -21.76 3.81
CA ARG A 168 8.06 -22.18 4.79
C ARG A 168 7.30 -23.42 4.36
N LEU A 169 6.81 -23.45 3.12
CA LEU A 169 6.16 -24.64 2.56
C LEU A 169 7.11 -25.85 2.59
N HIS A 170 8.38 -25.69 2.25
CA HIS A 170 9.39 -26.75 2.38
C HIS A 170 9.52 -27.25 3.82
N THR A 171 9.65 -26.33 4.79
CA THR A 171 9.69 -26.68 6.21
C THR A 171 8.46 -27.50 6.63
N TRP A 172 7.27 -27.11 6.15
CA TRP A 172 6.02 -27.83 6.43
C TRP A 172 5.95 -29.19 5.75
N VAL A 173 6.42 -29.32 4.51
CA VAL A 173 6.54 -30.62 3.82
C VAL A 173 7.37 -31.61 4.64
N GLU A 174 8.40 -31.12 5.33
CA GLU A 174 9.27 -31.92 6.23
C GLU A 174 8.64 -32.18 7.61
N GLY A 175 7.43 -31.68 7.86
CA GLY A 175 6.72 -31.83 9.14
C GLY A 175 7.09 -30.78 10.19
N GLY A 176 7.80 -29.71 9.82
CA GLY A 176 8.18 -28.61 10.70
C GLY A 176 7.06 -27.61 11.01
N TYR A 177 5.80 -28.03 10.97
CA TYR A 177 4.66 -27.23 11.41
C TYR A 177 4.57 -27.23 12.93
N ASP A 178 4.59 -26.04 13.53
CA ASP A 178 4.42 -25.83 14.97
C ASP A 178 3.04 -25.20 15.29
N PRO A 179 2.09 -25.96 15.86
CA PRO A 179 0.77 -25.44 16.18
C PRO A 179 0.79 -24.29 17.20
N GLU A 180 1.81 -24.18 18.05
CA GLU A 180 1.85 -23.09 19.04
C GLU A 180 2.19 -21.74 18.41
N THR A 181 2.96 -21.69 17.33
CA THR A 181 3.46 -20.44 16.75
C THR A 181 2.86 -20.13 15.37
N GLU A 182 2.03 -21.02 14.84
CA GLU A 182 1.57 -20.98 13.44
C GLU A 182 0.07 -21.13 13.28
N TRP A 183 -0.63 -21.60 14.33
CA TRP A 183 -2.07 -21.66 14.33
C TRP A 183 -2.66 -20.31 14.75
N PRO A 184 -3.56 -19.67 13.97
CA PRO A 184 -4.06 -18.33 14.29
C PRO A 184 -4.73 -18.17 15.66
N PHE A 185 -5.19 -19.27 16.27
CA PHE A 185 -5.84 -19.26 17.59
C PHE A 185 -4.91 -19.69 18.74
N SER A 186 -3.61 -19.87 18.51
CA SER A 186 -2.66 -20.15 19.58
C SER A 186 -2.21 -18.88 20.29
N GLU A 187 -1.83 -19.00 21.56
CA GLU A 187 -1.39 -17.87 22.40
C GLU A 187 -0.13 -17.19 21.85
N ARG A 188 0.78 -17.96 21.24
CA ARG A 188 2.08 -17.46 20.75
C ARG A 188 2.06 -17.05 19.28
N PHE A 189 0.92 -17.16 18.60
CA PHE A 189 0.79 -16.83 17.18
C PHE A 189 1.16 -15.38 16.89
N GLU A 190 0.59 -14.42 17.64
CA GLU A 190 0.79 -13.00 17.38
C GLU A 190 2.26 -12.59 17.52
N GLU A 191 2.93 -13.03 18.58
CA GLU A 191 4.37 -12.76 18.78
C GLU A 191 5.23 -13.38 17.68
N ALA A 192 4.94 -14.64 17.31
CA ALA A 192 5.67 -15.32 16.24
C ALA A 192 5.45 -14.64 14.88
N GLN A 193 4.23 -14.17 14.60
CA GLN A 193 3.89 -13.45 13.37
C GLN A 193 4.58 -12.09 13.33
N GLN A 194 4.60 -11.33 14.43
CA GLN A 194 5.30 -10.05 14.50
C GLN A 194 6.80 -10.20 14.24
N ARG A 195 7.43 -11.27 14.79
CA ARG A 195 8.85 -11.55 14.53
C ARG A 195 9.11 -11.86 13.06
N LYS A 196 8.26 -12.70 12.44
CA LYS A 196 8.36 -13.04 11.01
C LYS A 196 8.15 -11.81 10.12
N ASP A 197 7.16 -10.97 10.44
CA ASP A 197 6.91 -9.71 9.75
C ASP A 197 8.15 -8.79 9.81
N ALA A 198 8.77 -8.66 10.99
CA ALA A 198 9.96 -7.84 11.18
C ALA A 198 11.17 -8.38 10.40
N GLU A 199 11.38 -9.70 10.42
CA GLU A 199 12.44 -10.38 9.66
C GLU A 199 12.26 -10.19 8.14
N MET A 200 11.04 -10.39 7.65
CA MET A 200 10.71 -10.17 6.24
C MET A 200 10.90 -8.71 5.84
N GLN A 201 10.46 -7.76 6.67
CA GLN A 201 10.63 -6.34 6.39
C GLN A 201 12.12 -5.97 6.29
N HIS A 202 12.95 -6.45 7.24
CA HIS A 202 14.39 -6.25 7.19
C HIS A 202 14.99 -6.83 5.90
N ALA A 203 14.60 -8.06 5.51
CA ALA A 203 15.08 -8.69 4.28
C ALA A 203 14.67 -7.92 3.01
N VAL A 204 13.46 -7.35 2.97
CA VAL A 204 13.01 -6.48 1.87
C VAL A 204 13.83 -5.18 1.81
N GLU A 205 14.07 -4.54 2.94
CA GLU A 205 14.89 -3.33 3.02
C GLU A 205 16.32 -3.59 2.54
N GLU A 206 16.92 -4.72 2.96
CA GLU A 206 18.25 -5.14 2.51
C GLU A 206 18.27 -5.44 1.00
N ALA A 207 17.30 -6.18 0.48
CA ALA A 207 17.23 -6.51 -0.94
C ALA A 207 17.04 -5.26 -1.81
N ASN A 208 16.23 -4.31 -1.37
CA ASN A 208 16.06 -3.02 -2.04
C ASN A 208 17.36 -2.20 -2.04
N ALA A 209 18.10 -2.19 -0.92
CA ALA A 209 19.39 -1.52 -0.82
C ALA A 209 20.44 -2.16 -1.77
N GLN A 210 20.45 -3.49 -1.86
CA GLN A 210 21.33 -4.22 -2.79
C GLN A 210 20.98 -3.93 -4.25
N ALA A 211 19.68 -3.94 -4.60
CA ALA A 211 19.22 -3.62 -5.95
C ALA A 211 19.55 -2.16 -6.34
N ALA A 212 19.41 -1.21 -5.41
CA ALA A 212 19.82 0.17 -5.63
C ALA A 212 21.34 0.30 -5.83
N ALA A 213 22.14 -0.43 -5.05
CA ALA A 213 23.60 -0.43 -5.18
C ALA A 213 24.07 -1.03 -6.51
N GLN A 214 23.43 -2.10 -6.98
CA GLN A 214 23.72 -2.70 -8.29
C GLN A 214 23.43 -1.73 -9.43
N ARG A 215 22.26 -1.07 -9.41
CA ARG A 215 21.91 -0.05 -10.40
C ARG A 215 22.90 1.10 -10.42
N ALA A 216 23.28 1.62 -9.26
CA ALA A 216 24.29 2.68 -9.18
C ALA A 216 25.66 2.23 -9.74
N ALA A 217 26.04 0.97 -9.56
CA ALA A 217 27.26 0.42 -10.13
C ALA A 217 27.18 0.26 -11.66
N GLU A 218 26.04 -0.18 -12.19
CA GLU A 218 25.79 -0.29 -13.63
C GLU A 218 25.80 1.09 -14.31
N GLU A 219 25.15 2.09 -13.71
CA GLU A 219 25.19 3.48 -14.18
C GLU A 219 26.61 4.05 -14.19
N ALA A 220 27.38 3.79 -13.13
CA ALA A 220 28.77 4.22 -13.06
C ALA A 220 29.64 3.54 -14.12
N ALA A 221 29.40 2.25 -14.40
CA ALA A 221 30.09 1.52 -15.47
C ALA A 221 29.73 2.08 -16.86
N ALA A 222 28.45 2.32 -17.12
CA ALA A 222 27.97 2.91 -18.38
C ALA A 222 28.50 4.34 -18.60
N ALA A 223 28.57 5.15 -17.54
CA ALA A 223 29.16 6.50 -17.62
C ALA A 223 30.66 6.46 -17.92
N GLY A 224 31.39 5.48 -17.37
CA GLY A 224 32.81 5.27 -17.65
C GLY A 224 33.09 4.92 -19.12
N GLU A 225 32.23 4.14 -19.75
CA GLU A 225 32.34 3.79 -21.18
C GLU A 225 32.01 4.98 -22.09
N ALA A 226 30.98 5.76 -21.77
CA ALA A 226 30.60 6.95 -22.52
C ALA A 226 31.68 8.05 -22.49
N ALA A 227 32.36 8.22 -21.34
CA ALA A 227 33.45 9.19 -21.18
C ALA A 227 34.68 8.89 -22.07
N GLY A 228 34.87 7.64 -22.51
CA GLY A 228 35.94 7.25 -23.43
C GLY A 228 35.68 7.64 -24.89
N ALA A 229 34.44 7.95 -25.28
CA ALA A 229 34.04 8.05 -26.68
C ALA A 229 33.89 9.47 -27.25
N THR A 230 33.98 10.54 -26.43
CA THR A 230 33.64 11.91 -26.91
C THR A 230 34.60 13.00 -26.44
N THR A 231 35.70 13.17 -27.16
CA THR A 231 36.38 14.48 -27.29
C THR A 231 35.95 15.13 -28.60
N ARG A 232 34.73 15.66 -28.69
CA ARG A 232 34.36 16.57 -29.78
C ARG A 232 33.49 17.70 -29.25
N ALA A 233 34.11 18.88 -29.18
CA ALA A 233 33.51 20.12 -28.71
C ALA A 233 32.24 20.48 -29.49
N ALA A 234 31.17 20.79 -28.76
CA ALA A 234 29.93 21.34 -29.30
C ALA A 234 29.54 22.64 -28.56
N PRO A 235 28.84 23.57 -29.23
CA PRO A 235 28.77 24.99 -28.86
C PRO A 235 27.56 25.36 -27.98
N ALA A 236 27.69 26.52 -27.33
CA ALA A 236 26.77 27.10 -26.36
C ALA A 236 25.34 27.37 -26.90
N ALA A 237 24.34 27.03 -26.08
CA ALA A 237 22.92 27.24 -26.34
C ALA A 237 22.28 28.30 -25.40
N PRO A 238 21.14 28.89 -25.78
CA PRO A 238 20.71 30.23 -25.36
C PRO A 238 19.69 30.29 -24.20
N ALA A 239 19.37 31.54 -23.84
CA ALA A 239 18.77 32.04 -22.60
C ALA A 239 17.33 31.59 -22.25
N ARG A 240 17.08 31.55 -20.93
CA ARG A 240 15.84 31.14 -20.23
C ARG A 240 14.68 32.13 -20.40
N SER A 241 13.49 31.58 -20.68
CA SER A 241 12.20 32.29 -20.75
C SER A 241 11.65 32.69 -19.38
N ALA A 242 10.95 33.84 -19.35
CA ALA A 242 10.41 34.51 -18.17
C ALA A 242 9.16 33.82 -17.57
N ARG A 243 9.07 33.88 -16.25
CA ARG A 243 8.06 33.26 -15.38
C ARG A 243 6.77 34.11 -15.30
N PRO A 244 5.57 33.53 -15.44
CA PRO A 244 4.30 34.27 -15.41
C PRO A 244 3.92 34.77 -14.00
N ALA A 245 3.19 35.89 -13.98
CA ALA A 245 2.82 36.66 -12.79
C ALA A 245 1.80 35.94 -11.88
N SER A 246 2.00 36.12 -10.57
CA SER A 246 1.31 35.48 -9.45
C SER A 246 -0.16 35.91 -9.33
N ALA A 247 -1.06 34.93 -9.31
CA ALA A 247 -2.49 35.12 -9.02
C ALA A 247 -2.72 35.46 -7.52
N ALA A 248 -3.74 36.28 -7.27
CA ALA A 248 -4.10 36.79 -5.94
C ALA A 248 -4.27 35.67 -4.90
N SER A 249 -3.55 35.80 -3.79
CA SER A 249 -3.42 34.79 -2.74
C SER A 249 -4.76 34.60 -2.01
N ARG A 250 -5.37 33.42 -2.14
CA ARG A 250 -6.43 32.98 -1.23
C ARG A 250 -5.87 32.96 0.21
N PRO A 251 -6.69 33.22 1.24
CA PRO A 251 -6.26 33.06 2.63
C PRO A 251 -5.66 31.66 2.81
N ALA A 252 -4.48 31.61 3.44
CA ALA A 252 -3.72 30.38 3.56
C ALA A 252 -4.48 29.37 4.42
N ASP A 253 -4.64 28.17 3.88
CA ASP A 253 -5.15 26.99 4.57
C ASP A 253 -4.31 26.69 5.83
N GLU A 254 -4.94 26.17 6.90
CA GLU A 254 -4.27 25.87 8.17
C GLU A 254 -3.10 24.89 7.99
N TRP A 255 -3.25 23.93 7.07
CA TRP A 255 -2.19 22.98 6.74
C TRP A 255 -1.00 23.69 6.09
N ALA A 256 -1.26 24.64 5.19
CA ALA A 256 -0.21 25.44 4.56
C ALA A 256 0.50 26.34 5.59
N ILE A 257 -0.25 26.94 6.51
CA ILE A 257 0.31 27.71 7.63
C ILE A 257 1.25 26.83 8.47
N TYR A 258 0.83 25.60 8.79
CA TYR A 258 1.67 24.65 9.54
C TYR A 258 2.97 24.32 8.80
N VAL A 259 2.90 23.99 7.50
CA VAL A 259 4.08 23.62 6.71
C VAL A 259 5.05 24.80 6.57
N GLU A 260 4.56 26.01 6.32
CA GLU A 260 5.41 27.20 6.24
C GLU A 260 6.04 27.56 7.61
N ALA A 261 5.32 27.34 8.71
CA ALA A 261 5.89 27.46 10.05
C ALA A 261 6.97 26.39 10.30
N PHE A 262 6.76 25.16 9.83
CA PHE A 262 7.70 24.04 9.93
C PHE A 262 8.99 24.32 9.15
N ILE A 263 8.87 24.75 7.89
CA ILE A 263 9.99 25.16 7.02
C ILE A 263 10.85 26.21 7.73
N ARG A 264 10.20 27.23 8.29
CA ARG A 264 10.88 28.32 9.00
C ARG A 264 11.54 27.86 10.30
N ARG A 265 10.88 27.00 11.07
CA ARG A 265 11.36 26.49 12.35
C ARG A 265 12.67 25.71 12.21
N TYR A 266 12.78 24.89 11.17
CA TYR A 266 13.93 24.03 10.94
C TYR A 266 14.94 24.58 9.93
N ASP A 267 14.67 25.76 9.38
CA ASP A 267 15.52 26.41 8.35
C ASP A 267 15.83 25.42 7.21
N LEU A 268 14.76 24.87 6.63
CA LEU A 268 14.86 23.86 5.58
C LEU A 268 15.50 24.47 4.32
N ASN A 269 16.41 23.74 3.69
CA ASN A 269 17.03 24.14 2.42
C ASN A 269 16.02 24.04 1.25
N GLU A 270 16.37 24.55 0.07
CA GLU A 270 15.46 24.59 -1.08
C GLU A 270 14.91 23.21 -1.48
N GLU A 271 15.76 22.18 -1.47
CA GLU A 271 15.35 20.81 -1.78
C GLU A 271 14.33 20.28 -0.75
N GLN A 272 14.63 20.45 0.54
CA GLN A 272 13.75 20.06 1.65
C GLN A 272 12.43 20.84 1.61
N GLN A 273 12.46 22.14 1.27
CA GLN A 273 11.26 22.96 1.10
C GLN A 273 10.37 22.46 -0.04
N ASN A 274 10.97 22.09 -1.17
CA ASN A 274 10.24 21.52 -2.30
C ASN A 274 9.57 20.20 -1.90
N LYS A 275 10.27 19.32 -1.17
CA LYS A 275 9.70 18.08 -0.61
C LYS A 275 8.55 18.36 0.35
N ALA A 276 8.71 19.32 1.27
CA ALA A 276 7.68 19.70 2.22
C ALA A 276 6.40 20.24 1.53
N ARG A 277 6.57 21.09 0.50
CA ARG A 277 5.44 21.62 -0.28
C ARG A 277 4.80 20.57 -1.18
N GLY A 278 5.58 19.59 -1.68
CA GLY A 278 5.06 18.41 -2.36
C GLY A 278 4.15 17.60 -1.44
N ALA A 279 4.65 17.23 -0.26
CA ALA A 279 3.86 16.48 0.73
C ALA A 279 2.57 17.20 1.15
N LEU A 280 2.62 18.54 1.29
CA LEU A 280 1.42 19.35 1.54
C LEU A 280 0.39 19.21 0.40
N ARG A 281 0.84 19.30 -0.86
CA ARG A 281 -0.05 19.21 -2.03
C ARG A 281 -0.74 17.86 -2.09
N ASP A 282 0.01 16.78 -1.91
CA ASP A 282 -0.53 15.41 -1.91
C ASP A 282 -1.61 15.26 -0.82
N ALA A 283 -1.31 15.74 0.39
CA ALA A 283 -2.23 15.64 1.52
C ALA A 283 -3.50 16.48 1.30
N GLN A 284 -3.37 17.70 0.76
CA GLN A 284 -4.49 18.56 0.40
C GLN A 284 -5.36 17.93 -0.69
N GLU A 285 -4.76 17.32 -1.71
CA GLU A 285 -5.49 16.63 -2.77
C GLU A 285 -6.32 15.45 -2.22
N GLN A 286 -5.72 14.62 -1.36
CA GLN A 286 -6.43 13.51 -0.72
C GLN A 286 -7.58 13.99 0.17
N ARG A 287 -7.34 15.03 0.98
CA ARG A 287 -8.37 15.67 1.80
C ARG A 287 -9.50 16.21 0.94
N ASP A 288 -9.18 17.00 -0.08
CA ASP A 288 -10.17 17.70 -0.90
C ASP A 288 -11.02 16.71 -1.68
N LYS A 289 -10.40 15.64 -2.22
CA LYS A 289 -11.11 14.52 -2.85
C LYS A 289 -12.07 13.82 -1.88
N TYR A 290 -11.61 13.52 -0.67
CA TYR A 290 -12.44 12.89 0.36
C TYR A 290 -13.61 13.79 0.78
N LEU A 291 -13.33 15.07 1.03
CA LEU A 291 -14.35 16.04 1.43
C LEU A 291 -15.37 16.28 0.32
N ALA A 292 -14.95 16.32 -0.94
CA ALA A 292 -15.86 16.43 -2.07
C ALA A 292 -16.88 15.27 -2.10
N ASP A 293 -16.41 14.02 -1.90
CA ASP A 293 -17.27 12.83 -1.82
C ASP A 293 -18.19 12.85 -0.59
N LYS A 294 -17.67 13.27 0.58
CA LYS A 294 -18.45 13.27 1.84
C LYS A 294 -19.29 14.51 2.06
N MET A 295 -19.14 15.56 1.26
CA MET A 295 -19.84 16.84 1.42
C MET A 295 -21.36 16.71 1.58
N PRO A 296 -22.09 15.88 0.79
CA PRO A 296 -23.53 15.73 0.96
C PRO A 296 -23.91 15.13 2.33
N LYS A 297 -23.08 14.22 2.86
CA LYS A 297 -23.30 13.58 4.15
C LYS A 297 -22.97 14.53 5.31
N ILE A 298 -21.88 15.28 5.21
CA ILE A 298 -21.49 16.32 6.18
C ILE A 298 -22.64 17.33 6.32
N LYS A 299 -23.15 17.89 5.22
CA LYS A 299 -24.29 18.82 5.24
C LYS A 299 -25.54 18.25 5.90
N ARG A 300 -25.80 16.95 5.72
CA ARG A 300 -26.93 16.26 6.38
C ARG A 300 -26.73 16.19 7.90
N ILE A 301 -25.53 15.85 8.36
CA ILE A 301 -25.20 15.76 9.79
C ILE A 301 -25.22 17.14 10.43
N GLU A 302 -24.69 18.18 9.77
CA GLU A 302 -24.77 19.56 10.25
C GLU A 302 -26.22 20.02 10.43
N LYS A 303 -27.10 19.65 9.50
CA LYS A 303 -28.54 19.92 9.63
C LYS A 303 -29.16 19.19 10.83
N LEU A 304 -28.77 17.94 11.09
CA LEU A 304 -29.20 17.20 12.28
C LEU A 304 -28.70 17.87 13.56
N LEU A 305 -27.44 18.29 13.59
CA LEU A 305 -26.82 18.97 14.72
C LEU A 305 -27.56 20.28 15.06
N ASN A 306 -27.90 21.08 14.04
CA ASN A 306 -28.61 22.35 14.21
C ASN A 306 -30.07 22.18 14.65
N ASN A 307 -30.71 21.07 14.27
CA ASN A 307 -32.12 20.79 14.59
C ASN A 307 -32.29 19.88 15.82
N ALA A 308 -31.21 19.50 16.50
CA ALA A 308 -31.28 18.56 17.60
C ALA A 308 -31.87 19.23 18.86
N GLU A 309 -33.03 18.75 19.28
CA GLU A 309 -33.77 19.28 20.44
C GLU A 309 -33.22 18.72 21.76
N THR A 310 -32.65 17.51 21.71
CA THR A 310 -32.15 16.79 22.88
C THR A 310 -30.61 16.78 22.94
N PRO A 311 -30.00 16.65 24.13
CA PRO A 311 -28.56 16.45 24.28
C PRO A 311 -28.06 15.18 23.57
N GLU A 312 -28.83 14.10 23.61
CA GLU A 312 -28.47 12.81 23.03
C GLU A 312 -28.38 12.88 21.50
N GLN A 313 -29.32 13.57 20.85
CA GLN A 313 -29.27 13.80 19.40
C GLN A 313 -28.06 14.64 19.00
N ARG A 314 -27.73 15.67 19.80
CA ARG A 314 -26.54 16.51 19.55
C ARG A 314 -25.27 15.68 19.64
N GLU A 315 -25.14 14.85 20.67
CA GLU A 315 -23.97 14.01 20.87
C GLU A 315 -23.81 12.97 19.76
N SER A 316 -24.90 12.31 19.35
CA SER A 316 -24.89 11.37 18.23
C SER A 316 -24.46 12.04 16.91
N ALA A 317 -24.96 13.24 16.62
CA ALA A 317 -24.57 13.98 15.42
C ALA A 317 -23.10 14.42 15.44
N LYS A 318 -22.59 14.85 16.61
CA LYS A 318 -21.17 15.17 16.79
C LYS A 318 -20.27 13.97 16.57
N SER A 319 -20.58 12.84 17.20
CA SER A 319 -19.81 11.59 17.05
C SER A 319 -19.77 11.13 15.58
N GLU A 320 -20.88 11.26 14.85
CA GLU A 320 -20.86 10.91 13.42
C GLU A 320 -20.03 11.90 12.58
N LEU A 321 -20.06 13.20 12.90
CA LEU A 321 -19.22 14.20 12.25
C LEU A 321 -17.74 13.94 12.52
N GLU A 322 -17.36 13.67 13.77
CA GLU A 322 -15.99 13.29 14.17
C GLU A 322 -15.52 12.04 13.41
N ARG A 323 -16.38 11.01 13.31
CA ARG A 323 -16.06 9.79 12.57
C ARG A 323 -15.80 10.05 11.08
N ILE A 324 -16.54 10.97 10.45
CA ILE A 324 -16.31 11.38 9.06
C ILE A 324 -15.05 12.22 8.93
N ASN A 325 -14.68 13.00 9.94
CA ASN A 325 -13.46 13.81 9.92
C ASN A 325 -12.21 13.00 10.27
N ALA A 326 -12.34 11.82 10.90
CA ALA A 326 -11.21 10.99 11.31
C ALA A 326 -10.21 10.66 10.17
N PRO A 327 -10.62 10.36 8.92
CA PRO A 327 -9.69 10.19 7.80
C PRO A 327 -8.91 11.48 7.46
N VAL A 328 -9.54 12.66 7.57
CA VAL A 328 -8.87 13.95 7.33
C VAL A 328 -7.78 14.18 8.36
N GLU A 329 -8.05 13.88 9.63
CA GLU A 329 -7.04 13.93 10.70
C GLU A 329 -5.89 12.95 10.45
N ARG A 330 -6.17 11.76 9.91
CA ARG A 330 -5.12 10.81 9.51
C ARG A 330 -4.25 11.34 8.37
N TYR A 331 -4.83 11.98 7.35
CA TYR A 331 -4.05 12.62 6.29
C TYR A 331 -3.14 13.72 6.85
N TYR A 332 -3.63 14.49 7.81
CA TYR A 332 -2.82 15.50 8.48
C TYR A 332 -1.70 14.90 9.34
N ALA A 333 -1.97 13.80 10.05
CA ALA A 333 -0.95 13.06 10.79
C ALA A 333 0.15 12.52 9.86
N THR A 334 -0.22 11.90 8.74
CA THR A 334 0.74 11.43 7.73
C THR A 334 1.57 12.57 7.14
N LEU A 335 0.97 13.75 6.92
CA LEU A 335 1.71 14.95 6.52
C LEU A 335 2.75 15.34 7.59
N LYS A 336 2.38 15.33 8.88
CA LYS A 336 3.32 15.61 9.98
C LYS A 336 4.47 14.62 10.00
N ASP A 337 4.19 13.32 9.93
CA ASP A 337 5.21 12.27 9.95
C ASP A 337 6.22 12.47 8.82
N ARG A 338 5.74 12.69 7.59
CA ARG A 338 6.59 12.99 6.42
C ARG A 338 7.45 14.24 6.62
N LEU A 339 6.88 15.29 7.22
CA LEU A 339 7.62 16.52 7.49
C LEU A 339 8.66 16.31 8.58
N GLU A 340 8.35 15.53 9.61
CA GLU A 340 9.26 15.24 10.71
C GLU A 340 10.53 14.56 10.24
N ASP A 341 10.55 13.83 9.12
CA ASP A 341 11.75 13.19 8.58
C ASP A 341 12.66 14.12 7.78
N LEU A 342 12.17 15.26 7.31
CA LEU A 342 12.95 16.17 6.45
C LEU A 342 14.13 16.85 7.15
N PRO A 343 14.02 17.37 8.40
CA PRO A 343 15.12 18.07 9.05
C PRO A 343 16.28 17.16 9.42
N THR A 344 17.49 17.60 9.10
CA THR A 344 18.73 16.94 9.52
C THR A 344 18.90 16.98 11.04
N ARG A 345 19.71 16.06 11.60
CA ARG A 345 20.08 16.05 13.02
C ARG A 345 20.69 17.39 13.48
N ARG A 346 21.39 18.11 12.60
CA ARG A 346 21.93 19.44 12.89
C ARG A 346 20.80 20.48 13.01
N GLN A 347 19.92 20.57 12.01
CA GLN A 347 18.77 21.48 12.01
C GLN A 347 17.88 21.27 13.24
N ARG A 348 17.63 20.02 13.66
CA ARG A 348 16.85 19.72 14.88
C ARG A 348 17.51 20.25 16.15
N ARG A 349 18.83 20.09 16.29
CA ARG A 349 19.60 20.60 17.44
C ARG A 349 19.59 22.13 17.48
N GLU A 350 19.81 22.77 16.34
CA GLU A 350 19.77 24.22 16.23
C GLU A 350 18.37 24.78 16.54
N ALA A 351 17.31 24.15 16.01
CA ALA A 351 15.93 24.54 16.30
C ALA A 351 15.58 24.41 17.80
N ALA A 352 16.08 23.36 18.48
CA ALA A 352 15.90 23.18 19.93
C ALA A 352 16.63 24.25 20.76
N GLN A 353 17.76 24.76 20.28
CA GLN A 353 18.49 25.85 20.93
C GLN A 353 17.81 27.21 20.71
N ARG A 354 17.25 27.46 19.52
CA ARG A 354 16.53 28.71 19.19
C ARG A 354 15.17 28.80 19.89
N HIS A 355 14.50 27.67 20.07
CA HIS A 355 13.21 27.57 20.74
C HIS A 355 13.30 26.53 21.86
N PRO A 356 13.91 26.87 23.01
CA PRO A 356 13.85 26.00 24.18
C PRO A 356 12.37 25.82 24.51
N THR A 357 11.85 24.62 24.29
CA THR A 357 10.44 24.30 24.48
C THR A 357 10.05 24.72 25.89
N THR A 358 9.07 25.61 26.03
CA THR A 358 8.61 26.14 27.33
C THR A 358 8.29 25.04 28.35
N GLN A 359 7.99 23.82 27.89
CA GLN A 359 7.85 22.62 28.73
C GLN A 359 9.12 22.28 29.55
N GLY A 360 10.32 22.53 29.04
CA GLY A 360 11.56 22.32 29.82
C GLY A 360 11.78 23.38 30.90
N ALA A 361 11.33 24.61 30.64
CA ALA A 361 11.42 25.72 31.60
C ALA A 361 10.42 25.53 32.77
N ALA A 362 9.24 24.98 32.52
CA ALA A 362 8.27 24.65 33.57
C ALA A 362 8.79 23.55 34.51
N VAL A 363 9.39 22.49 33.96
CA VAL A 363 9.95 21.37 34.76
C VAL A 363 11.23 21.78 35.53
N GLN A 364 11.99 22.77 35.04
CA GLN A 364 13.13 23.31 35.79
C GLN A 364 12.74 24.33 36.86
N ALA A 365 11.66 25.10 36.64
CA ALA A 365 11.14 26.03 37.65
C ALA A 365 10.52 25.31 38.86
N GLU A 366 9.97 24.11 38.68
CA GLU A 366 9.44 23.27 39.77
C GLU A 366 10.51 22.51 40.57
N ARG A 367 11.78 22.53 40.13
CA ARG A 367 12.90 21.82 40.78
C ARG A 367 13.88 22.75 41.51
N GLN A 368 13.63 24.06 41.56
CA GLN A 368 14.38 24.96 42.42
C GLN A 368 13.57 25.21 43.71
N PRO A 369 14.12 24.88 44.90
CA PRO A 369 13.40 24.88 46.17
C PRO A 369 13.05 26.27 46.70
#